data_AF-A0A4R4P8C9-F1
#
_entry.id   AF-A0A4R4P8C9-F1
#
_cell.length_a   1.000
_cell.length_b   1.000
_cell.length_c   1.000
_cell.angle_alpha   90.00
_cell.angle_beta   90.00
_cell.angle_gamma   90.00
#
_symmetry.space_group_name_H-M   'P 1'
#
loop_
_entity.id
_entity.type
_entity.pdbx_description
1 polymer ?
#
loop_
_entity_poly.entity_id
_entity_poly.type
_entity_poly.pdbx_seq_one_letter_code
_entity_poly.pdbx_strand_id
1 'polypeptide(L)'
;MQDSWVHVGRLWTNGEPFLALDAALREAWQGFSDDEFDRIVELGPQETSILVGSERAALVGGDGVVRDDSWIEVFQAASGTVAIVQASGGDYSEALARALEYPTAQDEDGDTLNVRSGALAIFSAAVDGAGPHSVPLLAAQPGPVPAVHGPPSPGVDPGLLLATAHTTYKLKVRWYTELDEDDCFARWLLVPVQAKG
;
A
#
# COMPACT_ATOMS: atom_id res chain seq x y z
N MET A 1 15.07 17.51 7.15
CA MET A 1 15.53 16.94 5.87
C MET A 1 14.35 16.19 5.30
N GLN A 2 13.88 16.55 4.11
CA GLN A 2 12.93 15.70 3.37
C GLN A 2 13.67 14.40 3.06
N ASP A 3 13.10 13.27 3.45
CA ASP A 3 13.64 11.98 3.04
C ASP A 3 13.50 11.88 1.51
N SER A 4 14.58 11.55 0.82
CA SER A 4 14.52 11.23 -0.60
C SER A 4 13.73 9.94 -0.79
N TRP A 5 12.62 10.02 -1.53
CA TRP A 5 11.80 8.87 -1.88
C TRP A 5 12.36 8.15 -3.10
N VAL A 6 12.41 6.82 -3.03
CA VAL A 6 12.75 5.95 -4.15
C VAL A 6 11.49 5.19 -4.55
N HIS A 7 11.10 5.27 -5.81
CA HIS A 7 10.03 4.42 -6.35
C HIS A 7 10.53 2.97 -6.41
N VAL A 8 9.75 2.04 -5.87
CA VAL A 8 10.16 0.63 -5.70
C VAL A 8 9.21 -0.38 -6.33
N GLY A 9 8.06 0.07 -6.82
CA GLY A 9 7.08 -0.79 -7.46
C GLY A 9 5.74 -0.11 -7.65
N ARG A 10 4.85 -0.81 -8.35
CA ARG A 10 3.48 -0.37 -8.60
C ARG A 10 2.53 -1.55 -8.53
N LEU A 11 1.29 -1.28 -8.15
CA LEU A 11 0.23 -2.26 -7.95
C LEU A 11 -0.99 -1.80 -8.77
N TRP A 12 -1.59 -2.69 -9.55
CA TRP A 12 -2.81 -2.36 -10.28
C TRP A 12 -4.03 -2.59 -9.40
N THR A 13 -4.92 -1.60 -9.31
CA THR A 13 -6.19 -1.71 -8.60
C THR A 13 -7.37 -1.44 -9.53
N ASN A 14 -8.50 -2.11 -9.24
CA ASN A 14 -9.84 -1.86 -9.75
C ASN A 14 -10.75 -1.22 -8.68
N GLY A 15 -10.16 -0.67 -7.62
CA GLY A 15 -10.81 0.01 -6.51
C GLY A 15 -10.72 -0.79 -5.21
N GLU A 16 -10.28 -2.04 -5.31
CA GLU A 16 -10.16 -2.95 -4.19
C GLU A 16 -8.93 -2.62 -3.33
N PRO A 17 -9.06 -2.79 -2.01
CA PRO A 17 -7.95 -2.59 -1.09
C PRO A 17 -6.90 -3.70 -1.21
N PHE A 18 -5.69 -3.35 -0.81
CA PHE A 18 -4.55 -4.22 -0.67
C PHE A 18 -4.29 -4.52 0.79
N LEU A 19 -3.72 -5.69 1.05
CA LEU A 19 -3.17 -6.06 2.35
C LEU A 19 -1.68 -5.79 2.38
N ALA A 20 -1.22 -5.02 3.36
CA ALA A 20 0.18 -4.91 3.74
C ALA A 20 0.43 -5.69 5.05
N LEU A 21 1.22 -6.76 5.00
CA LEU A 21 1.48 -7.62 6.15
C LEU A 21 2.86 -8.29 6.15
N ASP A 22 3.22 -8.92 7.28
CA ASP A 22 4.38 -9.81 7.33
C ASP A 22 4.25 -10.93 6.30
N ALA A 23 5.23 -11.06 5.40
CA ALA A 23 5.20 -12.06 4.34
C ALA A 23 5.06 -13.51 4.86
N ALA A 24 5.52 -13.80 6.08
CA ALA A 24 5.38 -15.12 6.69
C ALA A 24 3.93 -15.48 7.08
N LEU A 25 3.03 -14.49 7.17
CA LEU A 25 1.61 -14.70 7.49
C LEU A 25 0.73 -14.74 6.24
N ARG A 26 1.31 -14.54 5.07
CA ARG A 26 0.58 -14.42 3.81
C ARG A 26 -0.36 -15.59 3.58
N GLU A 27 0.10 -16.83 3.79
CA GLU A 27 -0.70 -18.04 3.57
C GLU A 27 -1.97 -18.14 4.43
N ALA A 28 -2.05 -17.38 5.53
CA ALA A 28 -3.21 -17.37 6.40
C ALA A 28 -4.37 -16.52 5.86
N TRP A 29 -4.17 -15.76 4.77
CA TRP A 29 -5.24 -15.03 4.09
C TRP A 29 -5.81 -15.85 2.94
N GLN A 30 -7.13 -16.06 2.96
CA GLN A 30 -7.88 -16.85 1.97
C GLN A 30 -8.96 -15.97 1.32
N GLY A 31 -8.53 -14.83 0.74
CA GLY A 31 -9.41 -13.81 0.18
C GLY A 31 -10.40 -14.34 -0.87
N PHE A 32 -9.95 -15.25 -1.74
CA PHE A 32 -10.78 -15.87 -2.75
C PHE A 32 -11.33 -17.22 -2.29
N SER A 33 -10.50 -18.08 -1.69
CA SER A 33 -10.89 -19.47 -1.40
C SER A 33 -11.92 -19.62 -0.29
N ASP A 34 -11.90 -18.74 0.72
CA ASP A 34 -12.82 -18.79 1.88
C ASP A 34 -13.69 -17.52 1.98
N ASP A 35 -13.83 -16.77 0.88
CA ASP A 35 -14.58 -15.50 0.81
C ASP A 35 -14.13 -14.48 1.89
N GLU A 36 -12.87 -14.54 2.35
CA GLU A 36 -12.40 -13.61 3.38
C GLU A 36 -12.38 -12.15 2.92
N PHE A 37 -12.38 -11.91 1.61
CA PHE A 37 -12.52 -10.57 1.04
C PHE A 37 -13.83 -9.89 1.46
N ASP A 38 -14.93 -10.63 1.63
CA ASP A 38 -16.22 -10.07 2.08
C ASP A 38 -16.10 -9.44 3.47
N ARG A 39 -15.22 -9.97 4.32
CA ARG A 39 -14.93 -9.39 5.64
C ARG A 39 -14.38 -7.98 5.54
N ILE A 40 -13.72 -7.62 4.44
CA ILE A 40 -13.22 -6.26 4.19
C ILE A 40 -14.33 -5.35 3.69
N VAL A 41 -15.21 -5.87 2.83
CA VAL A 41 -16.38 -5.13 2.34
C VAL A 41 -17.31 -4.72 3.49
N GLU A 42 -17.38 -5.55 4.53
CA GLU A 42 -18.17 -5.29 5.74
C GLU A 42 -17.50 -4.33 6.73
N LEU A 43 -16.24 -3.94 6.52
CA LEU A 43 -15.55 -3.02 7.42
C LEU A 43 -16.12 -1.61 7.34
N GLY A 44 -16.08 -0.91 8.47
CA GLY A 44 -16.42 0.50 8.51
C GLY A 44 -15.37 1.37 7.81
N PRO A 45 -15.73 2.59 7.39
CA PRO A 45 -14.84 3.49 6.65
C PRO A 45 -13.61 3.97 7.43
N GLN A 46 -13.53 3.69 8.73
CA GLN A 46 -12.39 4.06 9.60
C GLN A 46 -11.49 2.87 9.93
N GLU A 47 -11.85 1.67 9.50
CA GLU A 47 -11.04 0.48 9.75
C GLU A 47 -9.84 0.49 8.80
N THR A 48 -8.65 0.44 9.39
CA THR A 48 -7.38 0.54 8.64
C THR A 48 -6.58 -0.76 8.66
N SER A 49 -7.12 -1.81 9.27
CA SER A 49 -6.50 -3.13 9.25
C SER A 49 -7.48 -4.25 9.59
N ILE A 50 -7.10 -5.48 9.26
CA ILE A 50 -7.89 -6.70 9.47
C ILE A 50 -7.03 -7.81 10.07
N LEU A 51 -7.64 -8.73 10.81
CA LEU A 51 -6.96 -9.93 11.29
C LEU A 51 -6.68 -10.91 10.15
N VAL A 52 -5.41 -11.33 10.05
CA VAL A 52 -4.91 -12.37 9.15
C VAL A 52 -4.11 -13.38 9.99
N GLY A 53 -4.62 -14.60 10.10
CA GLY A 53 -4.11 -15.57 11.06
C GLY A 53 -4.16 -15.02 12.49
N SER A 54 -2.99 -14.88 13.14
CA SER A 54 -2.87 -14.40 14.52
C SER A 54 -2.43 -12.93 14.66
N GLU A 55 -2.20 -12.23 13.56
CA GLU A 55 -1.73 -10.82 13.59
C GLU A 55 -2.60 -9.96 12.65
N ARG A 56 -2.26 -8.68 12.50
CA ARG A 56 -3.02 -7.72 11.69
C ARG A 56 -2.31 -7.39 10.38
N ALA A 57 -3.07 -7.27 9.31
CA ALA A 57 -2.67 -6.73 8.03
C ALA A 57 -3.25 -5.34 7.85
N ALA A 58 -2.43 -4.36 7.48
CA ALA A 58 -2.89 -3.02 7.15
C ALA A 58 -3.66 -3.02 5.82
N LEU A 59 -4.75 -2.27 5.78
CA LEU A 59 -5.54 -2.02 4.56
C LEU A 59 -5.01 -0.75 3.89
N VAL A 60 -4.62 -0.87 2.62
CA VAL A 60 -3.99 0.21 1.85
C VAL A 60 -4.57 0.25 0.44
N GLY A 61 -4.49 1.39 -0.27
CA GLY A 61 -4.82 1.45 -1.69
C GLY A 61 -6.31 1.34 -2.04
N GLY A 62 -7.21 1.58 -1.07
CA GLY A 62 -8.66 1.47 -1.24
C GLY A 62 -9.40 2.69 -0.73
N ASP A 63 -9.12 3.89 -1.27
CA ASP A 63 -9.92 5.08 -0.92
C ASP A 63 -11.25 5.16 -1.69
N GLY A 64 -11.37 4.43 -2.81
CA GLY A 64 -12.59 4.32 -3.61
C GLY A 64 -12.98 5.58 -4.40
N VAL A 65 -12.13 6.62 -4.40
CA VAL A 65 -12.38 7.89 -5.09
C VAL A 65 -11.23 8.23 -6.04
N VAL A 66 -9.98 8.17 -5.60
CA VAL A 66 -8.82 8.53 -6.42
C VAL A 66 -8.49 7.43 -7.43
N ARG A 67 -9.07 7.54 -8.62
CA ARG A 67 -8.80 6.66 -9.77
C ARG A 67 -8.80 5.18 -9.35
N ASP A 68 -9.98 4.72 -8.96
CA ASP A 68 -10.24 3.36 -8.53
C ASP A 68 -9.79 2.31 -9.57
N ASP A 69 -9.85 2.57 -10.87
CA ASP A 69 -9.23 1.71 -11.90
C ASP A 69 -7.89 2.30 -12.41
N SER A 70 -6.79 2.02 -11.69
CA SER A 70 -5.48 2.64 -11.96
C SER A 70 -4.30 1.96 -11.22
N TRP A 71 -3.13 2.53 -11.43
CA TRP A 71 -1.91 2.20 -10.69
C TRP A 71 -1.82 2.91 -9.33
N ILE A 72 -1.41 2.13 -8.34
CA ILE A 72 -0.94 2.57 -7.03
C ILE A 72 0.59 2.50 -7.03
N GLU A 73 1.24 3.60 -6.67
CA GLU A 73 2.70 3.69 -6.69
C GLU A 73 3.27 3.49 -5.28
N VAL A 74 4.32 2.68 -5.18
CA VAL A 74 4.96 2.35 -3.90
C VAL A 74 6.36 2.96 -3.86
N PHE A 75 6.64 3.68 -2.78
CA PHE A 75 7.91 4.36 -2.54
C PHE A 75 8.50 3.94 -1.21
N GLN A 76 9.83 3.99 -1.13
CA GLN A 76 10.58 3.78 0.11
C GLN A 76 11.51 4.96 0.37
N ALA A 77 11.47 5.47 1.59
CA ALA A 77 12.39 6.47 2.10
C ALA A 77 13.64 5.81 2.71
N ALA A 78 14.74 6.57 2.80
CA ALA A 78 15.96 6.12 3.47
C ALA A 78 15.75 5.78 4.97
N SER A 79 14.74 6.37 5.61
CA SER A 79 14.33 6.07 6.98
C SER A 79 13.66 4.70 7.14
N GLY A 80 13.37 4.00 6.04
CA GLY A 80 12.60 2.75 6.03
C GLY A 80 11.09 2.95 5.94
N THR A 81 10.61 4.20 5.91
CA THR A 81 9.20 4.52 5.66
C THR A 81 8.78 4.05 4.27
N VAL A 82 7.63 3.39 4.19
CA VAL A 82 7.02 2.97 2.93
C VAL A 82 5.79 3.84 2.68
N ALA A 83 5.70 4.44 1.50
CA ALA A 83 4.52 5.17 1.05
C ALA A 83 3.84 4.40 -0.07
N ILE A 84 2.52 4.27 0.03
CA ILE A 84 1.65 3.68 -0.99
C ILE A 84 0.72 4.81 -1.41
N VAL A 85 0.76 5.20 -2.68
CA VAL A 85 0.16 6.45 -3.16
C VAL A 85 -0.73 6.17 -4.37
N GLN A 86 -1.99 6.59 -4.26
CA GLN A 86 -2.88 6.80 -5.41
C GLN A 86 -2.89 8.29 -5.70
N ALA A 87 -2.68 8.66 -6.96
CA ALA A 87 -2.71 10.06 -7.38
C ALA A 87 -3.38 10.20 -8.74
N SER A 88 -4.00 11.34 -8.95
CA SER A 88 -4.57 11.81 -10.20
C SER A 88 -4.08 13.22 -10.46
N GLY A 89 -3.76 13.52 -11.71
CA GLY A 89 -3.37 14.87 -12.10
C GLY A 89 -2.91 14.95 -13.54
N GLY A 90 -2.84 16.18 -14.08
CA GLY A 90 -2.39 16.42 -15.45
C GLY A 90 -0.92 16.04 -15.66
N ASP A 91 -0.08 16.36 -14.69
CA ASP A 91 1.29 15.84 -14.56
C ASP A 91 1.34 14.80 -13.42
N TYR A 92 1.40 13.53 -13.80
CA TYR A 92 1.33 12.44 -12.82
C TYR A 92 2.53 12.42 -11.88
N SER A 93 3.73 12.70 -12.39
CA SER A 93 4.94 12.75 -11.56
C SER A 93 4.85 13.87 -10.53
N GLU A 94 4.33 15.04 -10.95
CA GLU A 94 4.13 16.18 -10.04
C GLU A 94 3.09 15.86 -8.97
N ALA A 95 1.95 15.26 -9.33
CA ALA A 95 0.92 14.85 -8.38
C ALA A 95 1.47 13.85 -7.33
N LEU A 96 2.27 12.87 -7.77
CA LEU A 96 2.96 11.93 -6.86
C LEU A 96 3.96 12.63 -5.95
N ALA A 97 4.76 13.55 -6.48
CA ALA A 97 5.73 14.31 -5.68
C ALA A 97 5.02 15.15 -4.60
N ARG A 98 3.95 15.86 -4.97
CA ARG A 98 3.15 16.65 -4.03
C ARG A 98 2.47 15.78 -2.99
N ALA A 99 1.96 14.60 -3.36
CA ALA A 99 1.41 13.63 -2.43
C ALA A 99 2.46 13.14 -1.40
N LEU A 100 3.70 12.93 -1.82
CA LEU A 100 4.80 12.53 -0.92
C LEU A 100 5.27 13.66 -0.01
N GLU A 101 5.24 14.91 -0.48
CA GLU A 101 5.60 16.10 0.30
C GLU A 101 4.48 16.57 1.23
N TYR A 102 3.24 16.11 1.01
CA TYR A 102 2.08 16.57 1.75
C TYR A 102 2.25 16.35 3.27
N PRO A 103 1.93 17.36 4.12
CA PRO A 103 2.15 17.30 5.55
C PRO A 103 1.52 16.06 6.21
N THR A 104 2.33 15.28 6.93
CA THR A 104 1.87 14.06 7.60
C THR A 104 1.21 14.31 8.95
N ALA A 105 1.30 15.54 9.50
CA ALA A 105 0.81 15.87 10.84
C ALA A 105 -0.72 15.76 10.97
N GLN A 106 -1.42 15.87 9.85
CA GLN A 106 -2.88 15.77 9.82
C GLN A 106 -3.35 14.37 9.41
N ASP A 107 -2.45 13.43 9.11
CA ASP A 107 -2.82 12.08 8.66
C ASP A 107 -3.43 11.32 9.84
N GLU A 108 -4.46 10.54 9.56
CA GLU A 108 -5.13 9.70 10.54
C GLU A 108 -4.20 8.58 10.99
N ASP A 109 -4.16 8.30 12.29
CA ASP A 109 -3.37 7.19 12.82
C ASP A 109 -4.15 5.88 12.61
N GLY A 110 -3.57 4.97 11.83
CA GLY A 110 -4.06 3.61 11.67
C GLY A 110 -3.45 2.63 12.67
N ASP A 111 -3.66 1.34 12.45
CA ASP A 111 -3.13 0.30 13.32
C ASP A 111 -1.60 0.10 13.22
N THR A 112 -1.05 -0.63 14.18
CA THR A 112 0.34 -1.06 14.16
C THR A 112 0.48 -2.35 13.35
N LEU A 113 1.43 -2.37 12.43
CA LEU A 113 1.79 -3.54 11.65
C LEU A 113 3.11 -4.15 12.16
N ASN A 114 3.11 -5.46 12.42
CA ASN A 114 4.31 -6.21 12.79
C ASN A 114 4.86 -6.95 11.56
N VAL A 115 6.17 -6.85 11.31
CA VAL A 115 6.89 -7.46 10.18
C VAL A 115 8.13 -8.17 10.71
N ARG A 116 7.92 -9.22 11.52
CA ARG A 116 8.99 -9.91 12.25
C ARG A 116 9.86 -10.78 11.35
N SER A 117 9.36 -11.22 10.19
CA SER A 117 10.15 -11.99 9.23
C SER A 117 11.24 -11.17 8.53
N GLY A 118 11.18 -9.83 8.59
CA GLY A 118 12.03 -8.95 7.80
C GLY A 118 11.57 -8.78 6.35
N ALA A 119 10.35 -9.22 6.01
CA ALA A 119 9.76 -9.03 4.70
C ALA A 119 8.29 -8.57 4.80
N LEU A 120 7.99 -7.44 4.17
CA LEU A 120 6.65 -6.88 4.03
C LEU A 120 6.08 -7.29 2.67
N ALA A 121 4.94 -7.99 2.68
CA ALA A 121 4.17 -8.31 1.49
C ALA A 121 3.04 -7.29 1.31
N ILE A 122 2.82 -6.85 0.08
CA ILE A 122 1.69 -6.01 -0.32
C ILE A 122 1.00 -6.67 -1.52
N PHE A 123 -0.27 -7.05 -1.41
CA PHE A 123 -1.01 -7.71 -2.49
C PHE A 123 -2.51 -7.45 -2.39
N SER A 124 -3.24 -7.62 -3.50
CA SER A 124 -4.69 -7.39 -3.53
C SER A 124 -5.37 -8.27 -2.47
N ALA A 125 -6.32 -7.69 -1.73
CA ALA A 125 -7.04 -8.45 -0.73
C ALA A 125 -8.02 -9.48 -1.33
N ALA A 126 -8.39 -9.33 -2.61
CA ALA A 126 -9.32 -10.23 -3.30
C ALA A 126 -8.70 -11.57 -3.72
N VAL A 127 -7.37 -11.72 -3.61
CA VAL A 127 -6.67 -12.96 -3.95
C VAL A 127 -6.20 -13.68 -2.70
N ASP A 128 -5.95 -14.98 -2.81
CA ASP A 128 -5.35 -15.73 -1.71
C ASP A 128 -3.91 -15.31 -1.51
N GLY A 129 -3.45 -15.43 -0.27
CA GLY A 129 -2.05 -15.20 0.03
C GLY A 129 -1.12 -16.32 -0.47
N ALA A 130 -1.62 -17.53 -0.70
CA ALA A 130 -0.83 -18.61 -1.27
C ALA A 130 -1.70 -19.57 -2.10
N GLY A 131 -1.06 -20.45 -2.86
CA GLY A 131 -1.77 -21.47 -3.62
C GLY A 131 -2.34 -20.98 -4.96
N PRO A 132 -3.28 -21.73 -5.55
CA PRO A 132 -3.71 -21.54 -6.94
C PRO A 132 -4.41 -20.21 -7.24
N HIS A 133 -5.06 -19.61 -6.24
CA HIS A 133 -5.76 -18.32 -6.37
C HIS A 133 -4.92 -17.15 -5.86
N SER A 134 -3.61 -17.36 -5.67
CA SER A 134 -2.68 -16.30 -5.32
C SER A 134 -1.98 -15.70 -6.54
N VAL A 135 -1.47 -14.49 -6.38
CA VAL A 135 -0.59 -13.83 -7.37
C VAL A 135 0.88 -13.95 -6.95
N PRO A 136 1.83 -13.91 -7.89
CA PRO A 136 3.24 -13.80 -7.51
C PRO A 136 3.50 -12.47 -6.78
N LEU A 137 4.49 -12.46 -5.87
CA LEU A 137 5.05 -11.22 -5.34
C LEU A 137 6.38 -10.96 -6.03
N LEU A 138 6.53 -9.75 -6.58
CA LEU A 138 7.81 -9.30 -7.11
C LEU A 138 8.62 -8.61 -6.02
N ALA A 139 9.92 -8.90 -5.98
CA ALA A 139 10.83 -8.12 -5.17
C ALA A 139 10.80 -6.66 -5.62
N ALA A 140 10.91 -5.74 -4.67
CA ALA A 140 11.07 -4.31 -4.92
C ALA A 140 12.16 -4.02 -5.97
N GLN A 141 11.82 -3.21 -6.96
CA GLN A 141 12.72 -2.80 -8.04
C GLN A 141 12.84 -1.27 -8.04
N PRO A 142 13.89 -0.72 -7.41
CA PRO A 142 14.16 0.71 -7.47
C PRO A 142 14.22 1.22 -8.90
N GLY A 143 13.45 2.29 -9.19
CA GLY A 143 13.31 2.81 -10.53
C GLY A 143 12.95 4.30 -10.58
N PRO A 144 12.89 4.88 -11.79
CA PRO A 144 12.37 6.23 -11.97
C PRO A 144 10.87 6.28 -11.62
N VAL A 145 10.42 7.42 -11.10
CA VAL A 145 8.99 7.68 -10.91
C VAL A 145 8.29 7.66 -12.28
N PRO A 146 7.16 6.97 -12.44
CA PRO A 146 6.43 6.95 -13.71
C PRO A 146 5.93 8.33 -14.12
N ALA A 147 6.23 8.74 -15.35
CA ALA A 147 5.77 10.03 -15.90
C ALA A 147 4.29 10.05 -16.30
N VAL A 148 3.70 8.88 -16.53
CA VAL A 148 2.29 8.70 -16.89
C VAL A 148 1.77 7.44 -16.22
N HIS A 149 0.47 7.38 -16.00
CA HIS A 149 -0.19 6.22 -15.40
C HIS A 149 -0.01 4.96 -16.28
N GLY A 150 -0.40 5.06 -17.56
CA GLY A 150 -0.40 3.95 -18.50
C GLY A 150 -1.54 2.95 -18.27
N PRO A 151 -1.78 2.03 -19.23
CA PRO A 151 -2.74 0.94 -19.10
C PRO A 151 -2.26 -0.11 -18.06
N PRO A 152 -3.14 -1.05 -17.64
CA PRO A 152 -2.72 -2.21 -16.85
C PRO A 152 -1.72 -3.09 -17.60
N SER A 153 -1.06 -3.98 -16.88
CA SER A 153 -0.26 -5.03 -17.52
C SER A 153 -1.18 -5.97 -18.32
N PRO A 154 -0.72 -6.55 -19.45
CA PRO A 154 -1.51 -7.52 -20.22
C PRO A 154 -1.69 -8.89 -19.54
N GLY A 155 -1.30 -9.05 -18.28
CA GLY A 155 -1.34 -10.31 -17.52
C GLY A 155 -1.80 -10.08 -16.09
N VAL A 156 -1.62 -11.08 -15.24
CA VAL A 156 -1.94 -10.94 -13.80
C VAL A 156 -0.97 -9.96 -13.17
N ASP A 157 -1.50 -8.87 -12.60
CA ASP A 157 -0.70 -7.90 -11.88
C ASP A 157 -0.21 -8.49 -10.55
N PRO A 158 1.12 -8.48 -10.30
CA PRO A 158 1.69 -9.08 -9.12
C PRO A 158 1.51 -8.19 -7.89
N GLY A 159 1.67 -8.79 -6.71
CA GLY A 159 1.95 -8.02 -5.50
C GLY A 159 3.42 -7.62 -5.39
N LEU A 160 3.76 -6.93 -4.32
CA LEU A 160 5.10 -6.45 -4.00
C LEU A 160 5.65 -7.11 -2.73
N LEU A 161 6.94 -7.43 -2.74
CA LEU A 161 7.69 -7.93 -1.60
C LEU A 161 8.86 -6.98 -1.29
N LEU A 162 8.83 -6.39 -0.10
CA LEU A 162 9.81 -5.44 0.39
C LEU A 162 10.64 -6.09 1.50
N ALA A 163 11.96 -6.18 1.32
CA ALA A 163 12.86 -6.51 2.41
C ALA A 163 12.97 -5.32 3.38
N THR A 164 12.96 -5.57 4.68
CA THR A 164 13.07 -4.53 5.70
C THR A 164 13.84 -4.99 6.93
N ALA A 165 14.58 -4.07 7.53
CA ALA A 165 15.21 -4.25 8.84
C ALA A 165 14.29 -3.87 10.01
N HIS A 166 13.15 -3.23 9.72
CA HIS A 166 12.20 -2.78 10.73
C HIS A 166 11.13 -3.84 10.98
N THR A 167 10.87 -4.12 12.25
CA THR A 167 9.94 -5.17 12.66
C THR A 167 8.55 -4.65 13.04
N THR A 168 8.39 -3.34 13.11
CA THR A 168 7.14 -2.70 13.52
C THR A 168 6.97 -1.37 12.81
N TYR A 169 5.76 -1.15 12.30
CA TYR A 169 5.34 0.04 11.58
C TYR A 169 4.08 0.61 12.21
N LYS A 170 3.97 1.94 12.27
CA LYS A 170 2.71 2.63 12.52
C LYS A 170 2.13 3.04 11.17
N LEU A 171 0.89 2.63 10.90
CA LEU A 171 0.16 3.10 9.73
C LEU A 171 -0.31 4.54 9.97
N LYS A 172 -0.14 5.39 8.96
CA LYS A 172 -0.83 6.67 8.84
C LYS A 172 -1.58 6.72 7.53
N VAL A 173 -2.79 7.28 7.55
CA VAL A 173 -3.66 7.30 6.39
C VAL A 173 -4.07 8.73 6.06
N ARG A 174 -3.91 9.06 4.79
CA ARG A 174 -4.51 10.22 4.16
C ARG A 174 -5.47 9.72 3.10
N TRP A 175 -6.75 9.83 3.37
CA TRP A 175 -7.80 9.57 2.38
C TRP A 175 -7.78 10.65 1.29
N TYR A 176 -8.75 10.59 0.37
CA TYR A 176 -8.94 11.56 -0.70
C TYR A 176 -8.62 13.00 -0.27
N THR A 177 -7.68 13.61 -0.98
CA THR A 177 -7.18 14.96 -0.71
C THR A 177 -6.96 15.67 -2.02
N GLU A 178 -7.63 16.82 -2.17
CA GLU A 178 -7.41 17.75 -3.27
C GLU A 178 -6.09 18.49 -3.07
N LEU A 179 -5.27 18.50 -4.12
CA LEU A 179 -4.06 19.30 -4.21
C LEU A 179 -4.37 20.64 -4.88
N ASP A 180 -5.23 20.62 -5.90
CA ASP A 180 -5.86 21.75 -6.57
C ASP A 180 -7.12 21.30 -7.33
N GLU A 181 -7.57 22.06 -8.34
CA GLU A 181 -8.81 21.79 -9.09
C GLU A 181 -8.75 20.52 -9.94
N ASP A 182 -7.56 20.10 -10.38
CA ASP A 182 -7.37 18.97 -11.30
C ASP A 182 -6.57 17.81 -10.67
N ASP A 183 -5.84 18.08 -9.59
CA ASP A 183 -4.95 17.13 -8.95
C ASP A 183 -5.47 16.66 -7.58
N CYS A 184 -5.44 15.35 -7.33
CA CYS A 184 -5.81 14.77 -6.05
C CYS A 184 -5.01 13.50 -5.73
N PHE A 185 -4.99 13.10 -4.45
CA PHE A 185 -4.31 11.88 -4.01
C PHE A 185 -4.95 11.24 -2.78
N ALA A 186 -4.60 9.98 -2.56
CA ALA A 186 -4.73 9.26 -1.31
C ALA A 186 -3.39 8.57 -1.01
N ARG A 187 -3.03 8.46 0.28
CA ARG A 187 -1.72 7.98 0.72
C ARG A 187 -1.79 7.18 2.00
N TRP A 188 -1.11 6.04 2.01
CA TRP A 188 -0.87 5.23 3.19
C TRP A 188 0.63 5.22 3.47
N LEU A 189 1.00 5.56 4.71
CA LEU A 189 2.38 5.57 5.17
C LEU A 189 2.59 4.51 6.23
N LEU A 190 3.51 3.58 5.98
CA LEU A 190 4.03 2.67 6.99
C LEU A 190 5.31 3.29 7.55
N VAL A 191 5.20 3.90 8.73
CA VAL A 191 6.31 4.59 9.39
C VAL A 191 6.96 3.66 10.41
N PRO A 192 8.26 3.34 10.30
CA PRO A 192 8.94 2.51 11.29
C PRO A 192 8.78 3.07 12.70
N VAL A 193 8.35 2.21 13.63
CA VAL A 193 8.38 2.56 15.05
C VAL A 193 9.82 2.45 15.50
N GLN A 194 10.41 3.55 15.99
CA GLN A 194 11.76 3.49 16.54
C GLN A 194 11.77 2.53 17.73
N ALA A 195 12.71 1.59 17.72
CA ALA A 195 13.01 0.81 18.90
C ALA A 195 13.39 1.81 20.01
N LYS A 196 12.67 1.75 21.14
CA LYS A 196 13.16 2.42 22.35
C LYS A 196 14.51 1.77 22.68
N GLY A 197 15.59 2.53 22.49
CA GLY A 197 16.93 2.13 22.90
C GLY A 197 17.05 1.96 24.40
#